data_AF-A0A6I3HC44-F1
#
_entry.id   AF-A0A6I3HC44-F1
#
_cell.length_a   1.000
_cell.length_b   1.000
_cell.length_c   1.000
_cell.angle_alpha   90.00
_cell.angle_beta   90.00
_cell.angle_gamma   90.00
#
_symmetry.space_group_name_H-M   'P 1'
#
loop_
_entity.id
_entity.type
_entity.pdbx_description
1 polymer ?
#
loop_
_entity_poly.entity_id
_entity_poly.type
_entity_poly.pdbx_seq_one_letter_code
_entity_poly.pdbx_strand_id
1 'polypeptide(L)'
;MVDDNRARILELAVAAIDSGGESAVRVHHIVNEVGVTPPVLYYHFGSRDGLVIAAQIERYSRQTEADITAIGRAVARCESSDDLREVLVITWTRSLAERSESRWRRTNVLGSAHARPELEA
;
A
#
# COMPACT_ATOMS: atom_id res chain seq x y z
N MET A 1 15.60 -17.65 10.94
CA MET A 1 14.59 -18.51 10.26
C MET A 1 13.15 -18.04 10.48
N VAL A 2 12.77 -17.59 11.69
CA VAL A 2 11.40 -17.06 11.94
C VAL A 2 11.15 -15.70 11.26
N ASP A 3 12.14 -14.80 11.26
CA ASP A 3 12.03 -13.51 10.54
C ASP A 3 11.99 -13.65 9.02
N ASP A 4 12.63 -14.69 8.47
CA ASP A 4 12.62 -14.95 7.03
C ASP A 4 11.22 -15.34 6.54
N ASN A 5 10.50 -16.17 7.31
CA ASN A 5 9.12 -16.50 7.01
C ASN A 5 8.20 -15.28 7.09
N ARG A 6 8.38 -14.40 8.08
CA ARG A 6 7.62 -13.15 8.18
C ARG A 6 7.81 -12.30 6.93
N ALA A 7 9.05 -12.10 6.49
CA ALA A 7 9.35 -11.31 5.29
C ALA A 7 8.74 -11.95 4.03
N ARG A 8 8.90 -13.26 3.83
CA ARG A 8 8.35 -13.97 2.67
C ARG A 8 6.82 -13.92 2.61
N ILE A 9 6.13 -14.06 3.75
CA ILE A 9 4.67 -13.92 3.84
C ILE A 9 4.25 -12.49 3.44
N LEU A 10 4.99 -11.48 3.92
CA LEU A 10 4.72 -10.08 3.61
C LEU A 10 4.89 -9.78 2.12
N GLU A 11 5.98 -10.26 1.49
CA GLU A 11 6.21 -10.11 0.04
C GLU A 11 5.06 -10.69 -0.79
N LEU A 12 4.59 -11.90 -0.48
CA LEU A 12 3.49 -12.51 -1.21
C LEU A 12 2.18 -11.77 -1.00
N ALA A 13 1.95 -11.21 0.19
CA ALA A 13 0.78 -10.38 0.43
C ALA A 13 0.85 -9.07 -0.37
N VAL A 14 2.02 -8.42 -0.47
CA VAL A 14 2.23 -7.25 -1.33
C VAL A 14 1.95 -7.61 -2.79
N ALA A 15 2.53 -8.70 -3.30
CA ALA A 15 2.31 -9.15 -4.68
C ALA A 15 0.83 -9.50 -4.98
N ALA A 16 0.12 -10.07 -4.00
CA ALA A 16 -1.31 -10.31 -4.11
C ALA A 16 -2.10 -8.99 -4.21
N ILE A 17 -1.76 -7.99 -3.40
CA ILE A 17 -2.39 -6.67 -3.47
C ILE A 17 -2.11 -6.00 -4.82
N ASP A 18 -0.88 -6.06 -5.33
CA ASP A 18 -0.52 -5.47 -6.62
C ASP A 18 -1.26 -6.11 -7.80
N SER A 19 -1.53 -7.41 -7.73
CA SER A 19 -2.19 -8.15 -8.83
C SER A 19 -3.72 -8.06 -8.81
N GLY A 20 -4.35 -8.00 -7.64
CA GLY A 20 -5.81 -8.09 -7.52
C GLY A 20 -6.43 -7.37 -6.33
N GLY A 21 -5.69 -6.44 -5.73
CA GLY A 21 -6.10 -5.70 -4.53
C GLY A 21 -6.20 -6.57 -3.29
N GLU A 22 -6.70 -5.99 -2.19
CA GLU A 22 -6.75 -6.67 -0.89
C GLU A 22 -7.56 -7.97 -0.93
N SER A 23 -8.56 -8.06 -1.81
CA SER A 23 -9.38 -9.26 -1.96
C SER A 23 -8.59 -10.48 -2.46
N ALA A 24 -7.47 -10.27 -3.17
CA ALA A 24 -6.60 -11.32 -3.66
C ALA A 24 -5.71 -11.94 -2.55
N VAL A 25 -5.62 -11.30 -1.38
CA VAL A 25 -4.86 -11.86 -0.25
C VAL A 25 -5.59 -13.08 0.33
N ARG A 26 -5.05 -14.27 0.03
CA ARG A 26 -5.57 -15.57 0.50
C ARG A 26 -4.56 -16.24 1.44
N VAL A 27 -4.93 -16.34 2.71
CA VAL A 27 -4.09 -16.95 3.76
C VAL A 27 -3.60 -18.34 3.35
N HIS A 28 -4.49 -19.21 2.87
CA HIS A 28 -4.13 -20.58 2.49
C HIS A 28 -3.12 -20.61 1.34
N HIS A 29 -3.24 -19.73 0.35
CA HIS A 29 -2.33 -19.66 -0.78
C HIS A 29 -0.93 -19.23 -0.32
N ILE A 30 -0.88 -18.15 0.45
CA ILE A 30 0.37 -17.55 0.94
C ILE A 30 1.15 -18.54 1.80
N VAL A 31 0.50 -19.19 2.77
CA VAL A 31 1.23 -20.13 3.65
C VAL A 31 1.70 -21.38 2.91
N ASN A 32 0.94 -21.86 1.93
CA ASN A 32 1.35 -22.98 1.08
C ASN A 32 2.58 -22.63 0.25
N GLU A 33 2.62 -21.43 -0.32
CA GLU A 33 3.73 -20.96 -1.15
C GLU A 33 5.00 -20.70 -0.33
N VAL A 34 4.87 -20.19 0.91
CA VAL A 34 6.01 -20.03 1.82
C VAL A 34 6.50 -21.38 2.37
N GLY A 35 5.61 -22.38 2.45
CA GLY A 35 5.89 -23.69 3.05
C GLY A 35 5.67 -23.72 4.57
N VAL A 36 4.72 -22.93 5.08
CA VAL A 36 4.38 -22.85 6.51
C VAL A 36 2.89 -23.13 6.73
N THR A 37 2.47 -23.18 8.00
CA THR A 37 1.06 -23.40 8.37
C THR A 37 0.35 -22.08 8.70
N PRO A 38 -1.00 -22.01 8.62
CA PRO A 38 -1.77 -20.82 8.99
C PRO A 38 -1.45 -20.26 10.39
N PRO A 39 -1.24 -21.09 11.44
CA PRO A 39 -0.84 -20.57 12.76
C PRO A 39 0.46 -19.76 12.76
N VAL A 40 1.43 -20.09 11.90
CA VAL A 40 2.69 -19.32 11.79
C VAL A 40 2.42 -17.93 11.23
N LEU A 41 1.56 -17.81 10.22
CA LEU A 41 1.15 -16.51 9.68
C LEU A 41 0.42 -15.69 10.75
N TYR A 42 -0.53 -16.29 11.46
CA TYR A 42 -1.27 -15.57 12.51
C TYR A 42 -0.40 -15.21 13.71
N TYR A 43 0.66 -15.97 14.01
CA TYR A 43 1.66 -15.56 15.00
C TYR A 43 2.35 -14.24 14.62
N HIS A 44 2.63 -14.03 13.34
CA HIS A 44 3.31 -12.81 12.86
C HIS A 44 2.38 -11.62 12.65
N PHE A 45 1.16 -11.86 12.16
CA PHE A 45 0.28 -10.81 11.65
C PHE A 45 -1.05 -10.70 12.42
N GLY A 46 -1.33 -11.62 13.35
CA GLY A 46 -2.54 -11.67 14.17
C GLY A 46 -3.78 -12.13 13.41
N SER A 47 -4.02 -11.60 12.21
CA SER A 47 -5.18 -11.90 11.39
C SER A 47 -4.86 -11.70 9.90
N ARG A 48 -5.81 -12.08 9.03
CA ARG A 48 -5.75 -11.74 7.60
C ARG A 48 -5.69 -10.22 7.41
N ASP A 49 -6.50 -9.48 8.15
CA ASP A 49 -6.55 -8.01 8.04
C ASP A 49 -5.26 -7.38 8.56
N GLY A 50 -4.65 -7.94 9.61
CA GLY A 50 -3.33 -7.53 10.08
C GLY A 50 -2.24 -7.75 9.02
N LEU A 51 -2.30 -8.84 8.27
CA LEU A 51 -1.41 -9.08 7.13
C LEU A 51 -1.64 -8.05 6.00
N VAL A 52 -2.90 -7.78 5.66
CA VAL A 52 -3.26 -6.78 4.63
C VAL A 52 -2.75 -5.40 5.02
N ILE A 53 -2.95 -4.98 6.28
CA ILE A 53 -2.44 -3.71 6.80
C ILE A 53 -0.91 -3.65 6.70
N ALA A 54 -0.22 -4.70 7.13
CA ALA A 54 1.24 -4.76 7.06
C ALA A 54 1.73 -4.64 5.60
N ALA A 55 1.09 -5.35 4.66
CA ALA A 55 1.43 -5.31 3.25
C ALA A 55 1.17 -3.92 2.62
N GLN A 56 0.07 -3.26 2.98
CA GLN A 56 -0.20 -1.90 2.52
C GLN A 56 0.82 -0.88 3.06
N ILE A 57 1.23 -1.03 4.32
CA ILE A 57 2.27 -0.18 4.92
C ILE A 57 3.59 -0.38 4.17
N GLU A 58 3.99 -1.63 3.94
CA GLU A 58 5.21 -1.96 3.20
C GLU A 58 5.18 -1.35 1.79
N ARG A 59 4.08 -1.56 1.07
CA ARG A 59 3.87 -1.03 -0.28
C ARG A 59 3.93 0.50 -0.32
N TYR A 60 3.26 1.16 0.63
CA TYR A 60 3.30 2.62 0.75
C TYR A 60 4.70 3.14 1.10
N SER A 61 5.45 2.41 1.93
CA SER A 61 6.80 2.78 2.34
C SER A 61 7.76 2.70 1.14
N ARG A 62 7.71 1.61 0.36
CA ARG A 62 8.47 1.46 -0.89
C ARG A 62 8.18 2.57 -1.89
N GLN A 63 6.89 2.88 -2.10
CA GLN A 63 6.50 3.95 -3.02
C GLN A 63 7.02 5.31 -2.52
N THR A 64 6.90 5.57 -1.22
CA THR A 64 7.38 6.82 -0.62
C THR A 64 8.88 6.98 -0.77
N GLU A 65 9.66 5.93 -0.54
CA GLU A 65 11.12 5.93 -0.73
C GLU A 65 11.52 6.15 -2.18
N ALA A 66 10.82 5.50 -3.12
CA ALA A 66 11.03 5.69 -4.54
C ALA A 66 10.73 7.13 -4.98
N ASP A 67 9.62 7.69 -4.48
CA ASP A 67 9.23 9.08 -4.72
C ASP A 67 10.27 10.06 -4.19
N ILE A 68 10.70 9.92 -2.93
CA ILE A 68 11.74 10.79 -2.32
C ILE A 68 13.02 10.75 -3.16
N THR A 69 13.42 9.55 -3.60
CA THR A 69 14.63 9.37 -4.42
C THR A 69 14.48 9.99 -5.82
N ALA A 70 13.29 9.92 -6.42
CA ALA A 70 13.01 10.55 -7.71
C ALA A 70 13.00 12.08 -7.60
N ILE A 71 12.35 12.61 -6.56
CA ILE A 71 12.29 14.05 -6.25
C ILE A 71 13.70 14.60 -6.01
N GLY A 72 14.49 13.93 -5.16
CA GLY A 72 15.87 14.35 -4.87
C GLY A 72 16.73 14.44 -6.14
N ARG A 73 16.59 13.46 -7.05
CA ARG A 73 17.28 13.48 -8.36
C ARG A 73 16.80 14.60 -9.28
N ALA A 74 15.51 14.93 -9.26
CA ALA A 74 14.96 16.01 -10.06
C ALA A 74 15.41 17.38 -9.55
N VAL A 75 15.36 17.59 -8.22
CA VAL A 75 15.83 18.83 -7.57
C VAL A 75 17.32 19.04 -7.80
N ALA A 76 18.14 17.99 -7.73
CA ALA A 76 19.58 18.08 -7.96
C ALA A 76 19.98 18.50 -9.40
N ARG A 77 19.04 18.47 -10.35
CA ARG A 77 19.24 18.90 -11.74
C ARG A 77 18.65 20.28 -12.05
N CYS A 78 18.00 20.91 -11.08
CA CYS A 78 17.44 22.25 -11.27
C CYS A 78 18.57 23.27 -11.35
N GLU A 79 18.59 24.08 -12.40
CA GLU A 79 19.56 25.16 -12.60
C GLU A 79 18.93 26.54 -12.33
N SER A 80 17.59 26.58 -12.19
CA SER A 80 16.82 27.78 -11.94
C SER A 80 15.66 27.56 -10.96
N SER A 81 15.09 28.67 -10.46
CA SER A 81 13.87 28.65 -9.67
C SER A 81 12.64 28.16 -10.45
N ASP A 82 12.66 28.29 -11.79
CA ASP A 82 11.58 27.82 -12.65
C ASP A 82 11.62 26.30 -12.81
N ASP A 83 12.82 25.69 -12.92
CA ASP A 83 12.98 24.23 -12.91
C ASP A 83 12.46 23.63 -11.60
N LEU A 84 12.81 24.27 -10.47
CA LEU A 84 12.34 23.84 -9.16
C LEU A 84 10.81 23.94 -9.05
N ARG A 85 10.21 25.03 -9.55
CA ARG A 85 8.76 25.20 -9.60
C ARG A 85 8.10 24.07 -10.40
N GLU A 86 8.66 23.74 -11.56
CA GLU A 86 8.14 22.68 -12.42
C GLU A 86 8.23 21.31 -11.74
N VAL A 87 9.38 20.99 -11.14
CA VAL A 87 9.58 19.74 -10.37
C VAL A 87 8.59 19.65 -9.21
N LEU A 88 8.35 20.73 -8.47
CA LEU A 88 7.39 20.75 -7.37
C LEU A 88 5.94 20.53 -7.85
N VAL A 89 5.55 21.13 -8.98
CA VAL A 89 4.20 20.95 -9.57
C VAL A 89 4.02 19.51 -10.08
N ILE A 90 5.01 18.96 -10.77
CA ILE A 90 4.98 17.57 -11.26
C ILE A 90 4.94 16.59 -10.09
N THR A 91 5.74 16.84 -9.05
CA THR A 91 5.75 16.02 -7.84
C THR A 91 4.40 16.10 -7.12
N TRP A 92 3.82 17.29 -6.96
CA TRP A 92 2.53 17.47 -6.32
C TRP A 92 1.42 16.75 -7.10
N THR A 93 1.40 16.89 -8.42
CA THR A 93 0.40 16.26 -9.27
C THR A 93 0.55 14.74 -9.31
N ARG A 94 1.77 14.18 -9.36
CA ARG A 94 1.99 12.73 -9.35
C ARG A 94 1.82 12.14 -7.95
N SER A 95 2.50 12.66 -6.93
CA SER A 95 2.48 12.10 -5.57
C SER A 95 1.18 12.35 -4.79
N LEU A 96 0.33 13.34 -5.14
CA LEU A 96 -1.02 13.47 -4.55
C LEU A 96 -2.15 12.91 -5.42
N ALA A 97 -2.01 12.93 -6.75
CA ALA A 97 -3.03 12.32 -7.60
C ALA A 97 -2.84 10.80 -7.76
N GLU A 98 -1.67 10.20 -7.52
CA GLU A 98 -1.51 8.73 -7.48
C GLU A 98 -1.78 8.15 -6.09
N ARG A 99 -1.77 8.98 -5.04
CA ARG A 99 -2.47 8.66 -3.78
C ARG A 99 -3.93 8.26 -4.01
N SER A 100 -4.52 8.53 -5.18
CA SER A 100 -5.90 8.21 -5.63
C SER A 100 -6.23 6.73 -5.88
N GLU A 101 -5.37 5.78 -5.49
CA GLU A 101 -5.90 4.55 -4.89
C GLU A 101 -6.81 4.89 -3.68
N SER A 102 -6.66 6.07 -3.07
CA SER A 102 -7.64 6.78 -2.22
C SER A 102 -9.03 6.96 -2.83
N ARG A 103 -9.25 6.73 -4.13
CA ARG A 103 -10.61 6.63 -4.69
C ARG A 103 -11.34 5.36 -4.23
N TRP A 104 -10.63 4.26 -3.96
CA TRP A 104 -11.23 3.08 -3.30
C TRP A 104 -11.76 3.43 -1.90
N ARG A 105 -11.05 4.31 -1.17
CA ARG A 105 -11.53 4.90 0.08
C ARG A 105 -12.78 5.78 -0.08
N ARG A 106 -12.99 6.42 -1.23
CA ARG A 106 -14.23 7.19 -1.49
C ARG A 106 -15.42 6.27 -1.77
N THR A 107 -15.21 5.09 -2.35
CA THR A 107 -16.25 4.06 -2.54
C THR A 107 -16.73 3.45 -1.21
N ASN A 108 -15.82 3.25 -0.24
CA ASN A 108 -16.19 2.75 1.09
C ASN A 108 -16.97 3.76 1.96
N VAL A 109 -16.66 5.06 1.85
CA VAL A 109 -17.40 6.11 2.58
C VAL A 109 -18.85 6.24 2.09
N LEU A 110 -19.09 6.08 0.78
CA LEU A 110 -20.44 6.00 0.22
C LEU A 110 -21.14 4.68 0.57
N GLY A 111 -20.39 3.56 0.62
CA GLY A 111 -20.90 2.26 1.06
C GLY A 111 -21.33 2.23 2.53
N SER A 112 -20.63 2.95 3.42
CA SER A 112 -21.01 3.06 4.84
C SER A 112 -22.16 4.02 5.10
N ALA A 113 -22.33 5.07 4.28
CA ALA A 113 -23.47 5.98 4.36
C ALA A 113 -24.77 5.28 3.91
N HIS A 114 -24.71 4.40 2.91
CA HIS A 114 -25.85 3.58 2.51
C HIS A 114 -26.27 2.52 3.56
N ALA A 115 -25.39 2.21 4.51
CA ALA A 115 -25.62 1.23 5.57
C ALA A 115 -26.19 1.82 6.87
N ARG A 116 -26.38 3.14 6.98
CA ARG A 116 -26.93 3.82 8.17
C ARG A 116 -27.88 4.97 7.80
N PRO A 117 -29.20 4.70 7.73
CA PRO A 117 -30.20 5.70 7.35
C PRO A 117 -30.37 6.85 8.35
N GLU A 118 -29.77 6.77 9.55
CA GLU A 118 -29.98 7.76 10.62
C GLU A 118 -29.31 9.13 10.39
N LEU A 119 -28.54 9.29 9.30
CA LEU A 119 -27.79 10.51 8.99
C LEU A 119 -28.43 11.35 7.86
N GLU A 120 -29.65 11.02 7.41
CA GLU A 120 -30.40 11.76 6.36
C GLU A 120 -31.33 12.87 6.92
N ALA A 121 -30.89 13.62 7.93
CA ALA A 121 -31.63 14.79 8.44
C ALA A 121 -30.96 16.11 8.09
#